data_AF-A0A960ZW11-F1
#
_entry.id   AF-A0A960ZW11-F1
#
_cell.length_a   1.000
_cell.length_b   1.000
_cell.length_c   1.000
_cell.angle_alpha   90.00
_cell.angle_beta   90.00
_cell.angle_gamma   90.00
#
_symmetry.space_group_name_H-M   'P 1'
#
loop_
_entity.id
_entity.type
_entity.pdbx_description
1 polymer ?
#
loop_
_entity_poly.entity_id
_entity_poly.type
_entity_poly.pdbx_seq_one_letter_code
_entity_poly.pdbx_strand_id
1 'polypeptide(L)'
;MLHNDWHNSSYPLVPGHEVVGTIAQIGNHVTHLKVGDTVGLGWFSGSCMTCDQCMGGDHNLCPSGEQTIVGRHGGFANKVRCNAEWAALLPTGLDVKKAGPLFCGGITVFNPIVQFDVKPTDRVGVVGIGGLGHLAIQFLNKWGCEVTAFTSSDSKRDEALGMGAHQVVNSRDDGQLQQIAGSLDFILSTVNVDLNWPAFLIVLKPKGRLHT
;
A
#
# COMPACT_ATOMS: atom_id res chain seq x y z
N MET A 1 -17.32 -2.62 -2.30
CA MET A 1 -17.78 -1.38 -3.01
C MET A 1 -18.80 -1.70 -4.11
N LEU A 2 -18.49 -2.49 -5.15
CA LEU A 2 -19.48 -2.80 -6.18
C LEU A 2 -20.74 -3.49 -5.62
N HIS A 3 -20.57 -4.41 -4.67
CA HIS A 3 -21.66 -5.11 -3.98
C HIS A 3 -22.07 -4.45 -2.65
N ASN A 4 -21.59 -3.23 -2.39
CA ASN A 4 -21.83 -2.50 -1.14
C ASN A 4 -21.45 -3.26 0.15
N ASP A 5 -20.38 -4.07 0.10
CA ASP A 5 -19.90 -4.89 1.23
C ASP A 5 -19.53 -4.07 2.48
N TRP A 6 -19.26 -2.77 2.33
CA TRP A 6 -18.93 -1.83 3.40
C TRP A 6 -20.09 -0.89 3.76
N HIS A 7 -21.27 -1.12 3.17
CA HIS A 7 -22.49 -0.35 3.41
C HIS A 7 -22.37 1.17 3.19
N ASN A 8 -21.43 1.62 2.37
CA ASN A 8 -21.13 3.04 2.09
C ASN A 8 -21.05 3.38 0.60
N SER A 9 -21.53 2.50 -0.29
CA SER A 9 -21.50 2.73 -1.74
C SER A 9 -22.72 3.53 -2.21
N SER A 10 -22.49 4.49 -3.11
CA SER A 10 -23.55 5.27 -3.77
C SER A 10 -23.60 4.93 -5.25
N TYR A 11 -24.82 4.75 -5.79
CA TYR A 11 -25.04 4.38 -7.19
C TYR A 11 -25.65 5.55 -7.98
N PRO A 12 -25.28 5.76 -9.26
CA PRO A 12 -24.33 4.96 -10.05
C PRO A 12 -22.88 5.07 -9.56
N LEU A 13 -22.20 3.93 -9.45
CA LEU A 13 -20.82 3.84 -8.96
C LEU A 13 -19.84 3.92 -10.14
N VAL A 14 -18.85 4.80 -10.05
CA VAL A 14 -17.68 4.81 -10.96
C VAL A 14 -16.44 4.50 -10.12
N PRO A 15 -15.91 3.26 -10.17
CA PRO A 15 -14.73 2.88 -9.39
C PRO A 15 -13.41 3.45 -9.95
N GLY A 16 -12.29 2.93 -9.47
CA GLY A 16 -10.93 3.29 -9.89
C GLY A 16 -10.32 4.37 -8.99
N HIS A 17 -9.25 4.01 -8.27
CA HIS A 17 -8.51 4.90 -7.36
C HIS A 17 -6.98 4.64 -7.40
N GLU A 18 -6.51 4.13 -8.53
CA GLU A 18 -5.10 3.90 -8.85
C GLU A 18 -4.79 4.67 -10.15
N VAL A 19 -5.08 5.96 -10.13
CA VAL A 19 -5.13 6.77 -11.35
C VAL A 19 -3.76 7.33 -11.65
N VAL A 20 -3.37 7.31 -12.93
CA VAL A 20 -2.27 8.11 -13.46
C VAL A 20 -2.76 8.82 -14.70
N GLY A 21 -2.49 10.12 -14.80
CA GLY A 21 -2.94 10.93 -15.92
C GLY A 21 -2.19 12.25 -16.03
N THR A 22 -2.65 13.08 -16.95
CA THR A 22 -2.09 14.41 -17.20
C THR A 22 -3.09 15.47 -16.79
N ILE A 23 -2.63 16.51 -16.10
CA ILE A 23 -3.49 17.62 -15.67
C ILE A 23 -4.03 18.34 -16.90
N ALA A 24 -5.35 18.29 -17.08
CA ALA A 24 -6.06 18.98 -18.17
C ALA A 24 -6.53 20.39 -17.78
N GLN A 25 -6.77 20.63 -16.49
CA GLN A 25 -7.21 21.92 -15.95
C GLN A 25 -6.85 22.01 -14.46
N ILE A 26 -6.55 23.22 -13.99
CA ILE A 26 -6.32 23.53 -12.57
C ILE A 26 -7.32 24.58 -12.09
N GLY A 27 -7.58 24.60 -10.77
CA GLY A 27 -8.34 25.67 -10.13
C GLY A 27 -7.53 26.96 -10.01
N ASN A 28 -8.20 28.11 -9.89
CA ASN A 28 -7.56 29.43 -9.88
C ASN A 28 -6.60 29.67 -8.69
N HIS A 29 -6.71 28.85 -7.64
CA HIS A 29 -5.87 28.95 -6.43
C HIS A 29 -4.72 27.93 -6.42
N VAL A 30 -4.60 27.08 -7.44
CA VAL A 30 -3.52 26.07 -7.53
C VAL A 30 -2.26 26.73 -8.09
N THR A 31 -1.17 26.71 -7.32
CA THR A 31 0.09 27.38 -7.67
C THR A 31 1.27 26.42 -7.84
N HIS A 32 1.19 25.21 -7.31
CA HIS A 32 2.31 24.24 -7.27
C HIS A 32 2.23 23.15 -8.35
N LEU A 33 1.12 23.07 -9.09
CA LEU A 33 0.91 22.17 -10.23
C LEU A 33 0.53 23.00 -11.47
N LYS A 34 0.77 22.44 -12.65
CA LYS A 34 0.40 23.08 -13.94
C LYS A 34 -0.24 22.09 -14.90
N VAL A 35 -1.02 22.64 -15.84
CA VAL A 35 -1.55 21.87 -16.97
C VAL A 35 -0.39 21.21 -17.73
N GLY A 36 -0.55 19.93 -18.05
CA GLY A 36 0.49 19.12 -18.68
C GLY A 36 1.35 18.29 -17.72
N ASP A 37 1.31 18.56 -16.41
CA ASP A 37 1.99 17.71 -15.43
C ASP A 37 1.40 16.30 -15.42
N THR A 38 2.25 15.29 -15.26
CA THR A 38 1.82 13.90 -15.05
C THR A 38 1.69 13.64 -13.56
N VAL A 39 0.49 13.27 -13.12
CA VAL A 39 0.15 13.10 -11.70
C VAL A 39 -0.56 11.77 -11.47
N GLY A 40 -0.48 11.29 -10.24
CA GLY A 40 -1.26 10.17 -9.74
C GLY A 40 -2.27 10.58 -8.69
N LEU A 41 -3.35 9.82 -8.60
CA LEU A 41 -4.41 9.99 -7.61
C LEU A 41 -4.77 8.61 -7.03
N GLY A 42 -4.69 8.54 -5.69
CA GLY A 42 -4.92 7.32 -4.91
C GLY A 42 -6.34 7.19 -4.36
N TRP A 43 -6.43 6.55 -3.20
CA TRP A 43 -7.69 6.31 -2.47
C TRP A 43 -8.41 7.59 -2.02
N PHE A 44 -7.65 8.63 -1.64
CA PHE A 44 -8.19 9.91 -1.20
C PHE A 44 -8.09 10.95 -2.32
N SER A 45 -9.08 11.85 -2.37
CA SER A 45 -9.20 12.92 -3.36
C SER A 45 -9.35 14.31 -2.74
N GLY A 46 -9.47 14.41 -1.42
CA GLY A 46 -9.67 15.66 -0.70
C GLY A 46 -9.53 15.50 0.81
N SER A 47 -9.24 16.61 1.49
CA SER A 47 -9.31 16.76 2.94
C SER A 47 -9.43 18.26 3.27
N CYS A 48 -9.71 18.61 4.53
CA CYS A 48 -10.08 19.99 4.88
C CYS A 48 -8.93 21.00 4.85
N MET A 49 -7.67 20.54 4.85
CA MET A 49 -6.45 21.37 4.85
C MET A 49 -6.26 22.26 6.11
N THR A 50 -7.07 22.08 7.16
CA THR A 50 -7.07 22.99 8.32
C THR A 50 -7.14 22.31 9.68
N CYS A 51 -7.53 21.04 9.76
CA CYS A 51 -7.54 20.31 11.03
C CYS A 51 -6.12 19.93 11.48
N ASP A 52 -5.95 19.58 12.75
CA ASP A 52 -4.65 19.21 13.34
C ASP A 52 -3.91 18.15 12.51
N GLN A 53 -4.61 17.12 12.01
CA GLN A 53 -4.01 16.09 11.17
C GLN A 53 -3.52 16.64 9.83
N CYS A 54 -4.31 17.48 9.15
CA CYS A 54 -3.86 18.09 7.90
C CYS A 54 -2.67 19.02 8.12
N MET A 55 -2.73 19.85 9.17
CA MET A 55 -1.63 20.76 9.52
C MET A 55 -0.37 20.01 9.96
N GLY A 56 -0.50 18.80 10.49
CA GLY A 56 0.59 17.89 10.83
C GLY A 56 1.15 17.08 9.66
N GLY A 57 0.51 17.14 8.48
CA GLY A 57 0.90 16.37 7.28
C GLY A 57 0.14 15.05 7.08
N ASP A 58 -0.62 14.60 8.08
CA ASP A 58 -1.41 13.35 8.07
C ASP A 58 -2.79 13.52 7.44
N HIS A 59 -2.84 14.03 6.21
CA HIS A 59 -4.08 14.32 5.48
C HIS A 59 -4.99 13.10 5.32
N ASN A 60 -4.42 11.90 5.27
CA ASN A 60 -5.13 10.62 5.22
C ASN A 60 -5.90 10.30 6.52
N LEU A 61 -5.60 10.99 7.61
CA LEU A 61 -6.29 10.88 8.90
C LEU A 61 -7.27 12.03 9.14
N CYS A 62 -7.54 12.86 8.12
CA CYS A 62 -8.49 13.96 8.22
C CYS A 62 -9.90 13.45 8.57
N PRO A 63 -10.58 14.00 9.59
CA PRO A 63 -11.96 13.63 9.93
C PRO A 63 -12.97 13.93 8.82
N SER A 64 -12.62 14.83 7.90
CA SER A 64 -13.42 15.22 6.73
C SER A 64 -12.73 14.82 5.42
N GLY A 65 -11.90 13.76 5.44
CA GLY A 65 -11.24 13.23 4.26
C GLY A 65 -12.24 12.69 3.23
N GLU A 66 -12.02 13.00 1.96
CA GLU A 66 -12.85 12.57 0.84
C GLU A 66 -12.17 11.42 0.09
N GLN A 67 -12.81 10.26 -0.01
CA GLN A 67 -12.30 9.15 -0.80
C GLN A 67 -12.68 9.30 -2.28
N THR A 68 -11.79 8.89 -3.18
CA THR A 68 -11.93 9.01 -4.64
C THR A 68 -13.20 8.32 -5.17
N ILE A 69 -13.68 7.26 -4.51
CA ILE A 69 -14.79 6.43 -4.99
C ILE A 69 -15.96 6.28 -3.98
N VAL A 70 -15.98 7.04 -2.88
CA VAL A 70 -17.08 7.01 -1.90
C VAL A 70 -17.90 8.28 -2.05
N GLY A 71 -19.14 8.16 -2.53
CA GLY A 71 -19.98 9.33 -2.85
C GLY A 71 -19.45 10.17 -4.03
N ARG A 72 -18.47 9.67 -4.78
CA ARG A 72 -17.76 10.36 -5.87
C ARG A 72 -17.50 9.40 -7.04
N HIS A 73 -17.10 9.97 -8.18
CA HIS A 73 -16.75 9.20 -9.38
C HIS A 73 -15.23 9.11 -9.56
N GLY A 74 -14.71 7.88 -9.57
CA GLY A 74 -13.30 7.58 -9.68
C GLY A 74 -12.75 7.55 -11.10
N GLY A 75 -11.59 6.92 -11.24
CA GLY A 75 -10.76 6.91 -12.45
C GLY A 75 -11.17 5.93 -13.54
N PHE A 76 -12.20 5.12 -13.38
CA PHE A 76 -12.79 4.35 -14.49
C PHE A 76 -13.63 5.26 -15.40
N ALA A 77 -13.00 6.34 -15.86
CA ALA A 77 -13.58 7.45 -16.61
C ALA A 77 -12.48 8.12 -17.46
N ASN A 78 -12.88 9.01 -18.38
CA ASN A 78 -11.93 9.80 -19.16
C ASN A 78 -11.29 10.96 -18.36
N LYS A 79 -11.91 11.38 -17.25
CA LYS A 79 -11.45 12.47 -16.36
C LYS A 79 -11.89 12.18 -14.92
N VAL A 80 -11.08 12.61 -13.96
CA VAL A 80 -11.36 12.57 -12.52
C VAL A 80 -10.91 13.88 -11.88
N ARG A 81 -11.50 14.25 -10.73
CA ARG A 81 -11.18 15.49 -10.00
C ARG A 81 -10.75 15.17 -8.57
N CYS A 82 -9.79 15.94 -8.07
CA CYS A 82 -9.33 15.93 -6.69
C CYS A 82 -8.88 17.34 -6.29
N ASN A 83 -8.68 17.57 -4.99
CA ASN A 83 -7.92 18.70 -4.49
C ASN A 83 -6.46 18.56 -4.96
N ALA A 84 -5.78 19.69 -5.23
CA ALA A 84 -4.45 19.69 -5.82
C ALA A 84 -3.43 18.93 -4.96
N GLU A 85 -3.59 18.97 -3.64
CA GLU A 85 -2.72 18.32 -2.65
C GLU A 85 -2.77 16.79 -2.73
N TRP A 86 -3.83 16.23 -3.33
CA TRP A 86 -3.99 14.79 -3.56
C TRP A 86 -3.59 14.34 -4.97
N ALA A 87 -3.17 15.28 -5.83
CA ALA A 87 -2.57 14.98 -7.13
C ALA A 87 -1.04 14.91 -7.00
N ALA A 88 -0.53 13.71 -6.77
CA ALA A 88 0.90 13.49 -6.56
C ALA A 88 1.67 13.54 -7.89
N LEU A 89 2.61 14.48 -8.00
CA LEU A 89 3.46 14.61 -9.19
C LEU A 89 4.34 13.38 -9.39
N LEU A 90 4.36 12.83 -10.60
CA LEU A 90 5.22 11.70 -10.93
C LEU A 90 6.66 12.16 -11.18
N PRO A 91 7.68 11.48 -10.62
CA PRO A 91 9.07 11.74 -10.96
C PRO A 91 9.37 11.51 -12.44
N THR A 92 10.29 12.29 -12.99
CA THR A 92 10.78 12.09 -14.37
C THR A 92 11.42 10.71 -14.52
N GLY A 93 11.06 10.00 -15.59
CA GLY A 93 11.62 8.68 -15.92
C GLY A 93 10.87 7.49 -15.32
N LEU A 94 9.85 7.71 -14.48
CA LEU A 94 8.98 6.64 -14.02
C LEU A 94 8.10 6.11 -15.17
N ASP A 95 7.99 4.79 -15.32
CA ASP A 95 7.07 4.18 -16.29
C ASP A 95 5.62 4.41 -15.83
N VAL A 96 4.98 5.39 -16.47
CA VAL A 96 3.59 5.80 -16.23
C VAL A 96 2.63 4.61 -16.27
N LYS A 97 2.87 3.61 -17.14
CA LYS A 97 1.99 2.44 -17.28
C LYS A 97 2.03 1.51 -16.07
N LYS A 98 3.08 1.60 -15.25
CA LYS A 98 3.27 0.77 -14.04
C LYS A 98 3.03 1.54 -12.75
N ALA A 99 2.83 2.86 -12.81
CA ALA A 99 2.76 3.71 -11.64
C ALA A 99 1.39 3.66 -10.91
N GLY A 100 0.30 3.30 -11.59
CA GLY A 100 -1.06 3.28 -11.00
C GLY A 100 -1.15 2.53 -9.68
N PRO A 101 -0.74 1.25 -9.62
CA PRO A 101 -0.79 0.45 -8.39
C PRO A 101 0.01 1.03 -7.22
N LEU A 102 0.97 1.93 -7.46
CA LEU A 102 1.73 2.57 -6.39
C LEU A 102 0.86 3.50 -5.53
N PHE A 103 -0.21 4.07 -6.10
CA PHE A 103 -1.10 5.01 -5.42
C PHE A 103 -2.17 4.35 -4.52
N CYS A 104 -2.21 3.01 -4.47
CA CYS A 104 -3.01 2.27 -3.51
C CYS A 104 -2.20 1.13 -2.91
N GLY A 105 -1.96 0.06 -3.66
CA GLY A 105 -1.19 -1.11 -3.17
C GLY A 105 0.21 -0.73 -2.69
N GLY A 106 0.92 0.11 -3.45
CA GLY A 106 2.27 0.55 -3.10
C GLY A 106 2.31 1.36 -1.80
N ILE A 107 1.53 2.43 -1.70
CA ILE A 107 1.49 3.23 -0.47
C ILE A 107 0.98 2.44 0.74
N THR A 108 0.06 1.48 0.53
CA THR A 108 -0.45 0.62 1.60
C THR A 108 0.66 -0.19 2.25
N VAL A 109 1.56 -0.76 1.45
CA VAL A 109 2.69 -1.54 1.98
C VAL A 109 3.88 -0.69 2.38
N PHE A 110 4.04 0.50 1.78
CA PHE A 110 5.14 1.41 2.07
C PHE A 110 4.93 2.21 3.36
N ASN A 111 3.70 2.67 3.62
CA ASN A 111 3.38 3.47 4.80
C ASN A 111 3.81 2.82 6.12
N PRO A 112 3.51 1.54 6.43
CA PRO A 112 3.94 0.93 7.69
C PRO A 112 5.47 0.79 7.81
N ILE A 113 6.22 0.69 6.69
CA ILE A 113 7.69 0.68 6.72
C ILE A 113 8.20 2.01 7.31
N VAL A 114 7.62 3.12 6.88
CA VAL A 114 7.96 4.47 7.37
C VAL A 114 7.42 4.71 8.78
N GLN A 115 6.14 4.44 9.02
CA GLN A 115 5.45 4.73 10.28
C GLN A 115 6.02 3.95 11.46
N PHE A 116 6.53 2.74 11.23
CA PHE A 116 7.14 1.91 12.28
C PHE A 116 8.66 1.94 12.25
N ASP A 117 9.24 2.86 11.48
CA ASP A 117 10.69 3.10 11.45
C ASP A 117 11.49 1.82 11.17
N VAL A 118 10.99 0.99 10.24
CA VAL A 118 11.61 -0.28 9.83
C VAL A 118 13.00 0.03 9.28
N LYS A 119 14.02 -0.59 9.88
CA LYS A 119 15.41 -0.34 9.56
C LYS A 119 15.87 -1.21 8.39
N PRO A 120 16.81 -0.72 7.57
CA PRO A 120 17.49 -1.56 6.58
C PRO A 120 18.12 -2.83 7.17
N THR A 121 18.44 -2.84 8.46
CA THR A 121 19.03 -4.00 9.15
C THR A 121 18.00 -4.99 9.70
N ASP A 122 16.71 -4.69 9.59
CA ASP A 122 15.65 -5.53 10.15
C ASP A 122 15.42 -6.79 9.33
N ARG A 123 15.06 -7.87 10.03
CA ARG A 123 14.55 -9.09 9.41
C ARG A 123 13.04 -9.02 9.36
N VAL A 124 12.48 -9.10 8.16
CA VAL A 124 11.08 -8.75 7.91
C VAL A 124 10.32 -9.88 7.24
N GLY A 125 9.06 -10.03 7.60
CA GLY A 125 8.14 -11.01 7.03
C GLY A 125 7.09 -10.37 6.14
N VAL A 126 6.80 -10.95 4.98
CA VAL A 126 5.65 -10.57 4.15
C VAL A 126 4.69 -11.74 4.01
N VAL A 127 3.46 -11.61 4.51
CA VAL A 127 2.43 -12.65 4.43
C VAL A 127 1.53 -12.42 3.22
N GLY A 128 1.51 -13.39 2.31
CA GLY A 128 0.78 -13.31 1.05
C GLY A 128 1.63 -12.73 -0.07
N ILE A 129 1.60 -13.39 -1.24
CA ILE A 129 2.41 -13.05 -2.42
C ILE A 129 1.45 -12.73 -3.58
N GLY A 130 0.70 -11.65 -3.41
CA GLY A 130 -0.30 -11.15 -4.36
C GLY A 130 0.00 -9.70 -4.78
N GLY A 131 -1.05 -8.95 -5.13
CA GLY A 131 -0.92 -7.56 -5.58
C GLY A 131 -0.21 -6.63 -4.58
N LEU A 132 -0.46 -6.76 -3.28
CA LEU A 132 0.26 -5.98 -2.27
C LEU A 132 1.61 -6.64 -1.91
N GLY A 133 1.59 -7.95 -1.64
CA GLY A 133 2.77 -8.69 -1.20
C GLY A 133 3.96 -8.59 -2.15
N HIS A 134 3.75 -8.62 -3.47
CA HIS A 134 4.85 -8.49 -4.43
C HIS A 134 5.52 -7.10 -4.39
N LEU A 135 4.76 -6.04 -4.10
CA LEU A 135 5.30 -4.69 -3.90
C LEU A 135 6.04 -4.62 -2.55
N ALA A 136 5.47 -5.20 -1.50
CA ALA A 136 6.10 -5.24 -0.18
C ALA A 136 7.48 -5.93 -0.21
N ILE A 137 7.58 -7.10 -0.85
CA ILE A 137 8.85 -7.83 -1.00
C ILE A 137 9.89 -6.96 -1.70
N GLN A 138 9.52 -6.35 -2.84
CA GLN A 138 10.44 -5.51 -3.61
C GLN A 138 10.85 -4.26 -2.83
N PHE A 139 9.90 -3.59 -2.15
CA PHE A 139 10.21 -2.40 -1.36
C PHE A 139 11.11 -2.71 -0.19
N LEU A 140 10.81 -3.73 0.61
CA LEU A 140 11.63 -4.12 1.76
C LEU A 140 13.03 -4.60 1.33
N ASN A 141 13.13 -5.33 0.21
CA ASN A 141 14.43 -5.71 -0.36
C ASN A 141 15.24 -4.46 -0.75
N LYS A 142 14.63 -3.49 -1.44
CA LYS A 142 15.29 -2.23 -1.81
C LYS A 142 15.52 -1.28 -0.63
N TRP A 143 14.77 -1.43 0.45
CA TRP A 143 14.98 -0.75 1.73
C TRP A 143 16.23 -1.28 2.46
N GLY A 144 16.67 -2.49 2.12
CA GLY A 144 17.87 -3.14 2.65
C GLY A 144 17.60 -4.32 3.58
N CYS A 145 16.34 -4.58 3.93
CA CYS A 145 15.95 -5.60 4.89
C CYS A 145 16.25 -7.03 4.42
N GLU A 146 16.41 -7.95 5.37
CA GLU A 146 16.39 -9.39 5.09
C GLU A 146 14.93 -9.86 5.03
N VAL A 147 14.45 -10.19 3.83
CA VAL A 147 13.03 -10.44 3.55
C VAL A 147 12.70 -11.94 3.55
N THR A 148 11.78 -12.34 4.42
CA THR A 148 11.13 -13.66 4.42
C THR A 148 9.72 -13.54 3.84
N ALA A 149 9.45 -14.24 2.74
CA ALA A 149 8.11 -14.33 2.17
C ALA A 149 7.36 -15.55 2.72
N PHE A 150 6.13 -15.35 3.21
CA PHE A 150 5.26 -16.43 3.64
C PHE A 150 4.23 -16.76 2.56
N THR A 151 4.17 -18.04 2.20
CA THR A 151 3.24 -18.59 1.21
C THR A 151 2.44 -19.75 1.78
N SER A 152 1.23 -19.98 1.29
CA SER A 152 0.41 -21.14 1.65
C SER A 152 0.76 -22.42 0.89
N SER A 153 1.62 -22.31 -0.14
CA SER A 153 2.12 -23.43 -0.96
C SER A 153 3.45 -23.06 -1.63
N ASP A 154 4.31 -24.06 -1.88
CA ASP A 154 5.62 -23.83 -2.50
C ASP A 154 5.57 -23.36 -3.97
N SER A 155 4.38 -23.37 -4.60
CA SER A 155 4.19 -22.96 -5.99
C SER A 155 4.61 -21.52 -6.31
N LYS A 156 4.72 -20.64 -5.31
CA LYS A 156 5.18 -19.25 -5.46
C LYS A 156 6.59 -18.99 -4.93
N ARG A 157 7.32 -20.04 -4.56
CA ARG A 157 8.67 -19.92 -3.98
C ARG A 157 9.64 -19.20 -4.94
N ASP A 158 9.76 -19.69 -6.16
CA ASP A 158 10.69 -19.12 -7.13
C ASP A 158 10.29 -17.69 -7.54
N GLU A 159 8.98 -17.43 -7.62
CA GLU A 159 8.45 -16.10 -7.88
C GLU A 159 8.87 -15.12 -6.77
N ALA A 160 8.71 -15.51 -5.50
CA ALA A 160 9.07 -14.70 -4.35
C ALA A 160 10.57 -14.39 -4.28
N LEU A 161 11.40 -15.41 -4.54
CA LEU A 161 12.85 -15.26 -4.61
C LEU A 161 13.24 -14.31 -5.76
N GLY A 162 12.60 -14.46 -6.93
CA GLY A 162 12.79 -13.58 -8.08
C GLY A 162 12.40 -12.11 -7.83
N MET A 163 11.47 -11.86 -6.90
CA MET A 163 11.11 -10.51 -6.45
C MET A 163 12.08 -9.91 -5.42
N GLY A 164 13.01 -10.70 -4.87
CA GLY A 164 13.98 -10.26 -3.86
C GLY A 164 13.72 -10.76 -2.44
N ALA A 165 12.85 -11.74 -2.24
CA ALA A 165 12.82 -12.48 -0.98
C ALA A 165 14.15 -13.24 -0.79
N HIS A 166 14.68 -13.22 0.43
CA HIS A 166 15.89 -13.97 0.80
C HIS A 166 15.53 -15.37 1.27
N GLN A 167 14.37 -15.52 1.91
CA GLN A 167 13.82 -16.78 2.38
C GLN A 167 12.34 -16.89 2.00
N VAL A 168 11.89 -18.13 1.81
CA VAL A 168 10.47 -18.45 1.62
C VAL A 168 10.07 -19.53 2.60
N VAL A 169 9.02 -19.25 3.37
CA VAL A 169 8.48 -20.14 4.39
C VAL A 169 7.05 -20.51 4.03
N ASN A 170 6.75 -21.81 4.07
CA ASN A 170 5.37 -22.26 3.97
C ASN A 170 4.65 -22.00 5.30
N SER A 171 3.69 -21.08 5.29
CA SER A 171 2.95 -20.67 6.49
C SER A 171 2.00 -21.73 7.04
N ARG A 172 1.85 -22.87 6.36
CA ARG A 172 1.08 -24.03 6.82
C ARG A 172 1.96 -25.15 7.37
N ASP A 173 3.27 -24.95 7.37
CA ASP A 173 4.26 -25.89 7.90
C ASP A 173 4.80 -25.36 9.23
N ASP A 174 4.27 -25.89 10.33
CA ASP A 174 4.67 -25.52 11.69
C ASP A 174 6.17 -25.76 11.94
N GLY A 175 6.77 -26.75 11.27
CA GLY A 175 8.19 -27.04 11.38
C GLY A 175 9.05 -25.92 10.80
N GLN A 176 8.65 -25.35 9.65
CA GLN A 176 9.35 -24.21 9.06
C GLN A 176 9.15 -22.93 9.88
N LEU A 177 7.95 -22.69 10.43
CA LEU A 177 7.71 -21.56 11.33
C LEU A 177 8.57 -21.66 12.59
N GLN A 178 8.70 -22.85 13.18
CA GLN A 178 9.51 -23.08 14.37
C GLN A 178 11.01 -22.81 14.13
N GLN A 179 11.53 -23.06 12.93
CA GLN A 179 12.93 -22.80 12.57
C GLN A 179 13.29 -21.30 12.59
N ILE A 180 12.30 -20.43 12.38
CA ILE A 180 12.47 -18.98 12.38
C ILE A 180 11.80 -18.31 13.59
N ALA A 181 11.50 -19.08 14.64
CA ALA A 181 10.94 -18.55 15.87
C ALA A 181 11.81 -17.42 16.47
N GLY A 182 11.19 -16.34 16.94
CA GLY A 182 11.89 -15.21 17.54
C GLY A 182 12.88 -14.49 16.61
N SER A 183 12.69 -14.57 15.29
CA SER A 183 13.68 -14.07 14.33
C SER A 183 13.31 -12.73 13.69
N LEU A 184 12.03 -12.41 13.52
CA LEU A 184 11.59 -11.25 12.74
C LEU A 184 11.36 -10.02 13.61
N ASP A 185 11.81 -8.87 13.14
CA ASP A 185 11.57 -7.56 13.74
C ASP A 185 10.19 -7.00 13.33
N PHE A 186 9.77 -7.29 12.11
CA PHE A 186 8.52 -6.78 11.54
C PHE A 186 7.85 -7.81 10.63
N ILE A 187 6.52 -7.94 10.67
CA ILE A 187 5.72 -8.73 9.75
C ILE A 187 4.63 -7.84 9.16
N LEU A 188 4.55 -7.82 7.83
CA LEU A 188 3.48 -7.19 7.08
C LEU A 188 2.59 -8.26 6.46
N SER A 189 1.35 -8.35 6.94
CA SER A 189 0.32 -9.18 6.34
C SER A 189 -0.39 -8.43 5.22
N THR A 190 -0.59 -9.11 4.10
CA THR A 190 -1.33 -8.58 2.94
C THR A 190 -2.51 -9.45 2.54
N VAL A 191 -2.85 -10.44 3.38
CA VAL A 191 -3.96 -11.36 3.15
C VAL A 191 -5.27 -10.79 3.70
N ASN A 192 -6.39 -11.17 3.09
CA ASN A 192 -7.74 -10.81 3.50
C ASN A 192 -8.52 -11.99 4.13
N VAL A 193 -7.82 -13.03 4.52
CA VAL A 193 -8.39 -14.24 5.15
C VAL A 193 -7.84 -14.38 6.55
N ASP A 194 -8.61 -15.02 7.42
CA ASP A 194 -8.13 -15.36 8.75
C ASP A 194 -7.04 -16.44 8.68
N LEU A 195 -5.99 -16.27 9.49
CA LEU A 195 -4.85 -17.17 9.55
C LEU A 195 -4.63 -17.62 11.00
N ASN A 196 -3.78 -18.63 11.19
CA ASN A 196 -3.31 -19.00 12.52
C ASN A 196 -2.32 -17.94 13.05
N TRP A 197 -2.84 -16.77 13.46
CA TRP A 197 -2.03 -15.65 13.95
C TRP A 197 -1.06 -16.01 15.08
N PRO A 198 -1.41 -16.87 16.06
CA PRO A 198 -0.46 -17.36 17.05
C PRO A 198 0.83 -17.94 16.43
N ALA A 199 0.74 -18.65 15.31
CA ALA A 199 1.90 -19.23 14.62
C ALA A 199 2.78 -18.17 13.93
N PHE A 200 2.24 -17.00 13.60
CA PHE A 200 3.04 -15.86 13.12
C PHE A 200 3.61 -15.04 14.28
N LEU A 201 2.94 -14.99 15.43
CA LEU A 201 3.45 -14.26 16.60
C LEU A 201 4.70 -14.92 17.17
N ILE A 202 4.83 -16.25 17.09
CA ILE A 202 6.05 -16.95 17.58
C ILE A 202 7.30 -16.61 16.77
N VAL A 203 7.17 -16.16 15.51
CA VAL A 203 8.32 -15.82 14.67
C VAL A 203 8.83 -14.40 14.92
N LEU A 204 8.08 -13.57 15.64
CA LEU A 204 8.52 -12.23 16.05
C LEU A 204 9.51 -12.30 17.20
N LYS A 205 10.57 -11.49 17.12
CA LYS A 205 11.46 -11.17 18.26
C LYS A 205 10.66 -10.49 19.39
N PRO A 206 11.22 -10.45 20.62
CA PRO A 206 10.76 -9.50 21.62
C PRO A 206 10.71 -8.09 21.05
N LYS A 207 9.59 -7.39 21.25
CA LYS A 207 9.27 -6.06 20.66
C LYS A 207 9.06 -6.05 19.14
N GLY A 208 9.06 -7.21 18.49
CA GLY A 208 8.68 -7.33 17.08
C GLY A 208 7.21 -6.95 16.86
N ARG A 209 6.88 -6.56 15.64
CA ARG A 209 5.55 -6.04 15.29
C ARG A 209 4.92 -6.82 14.14
N LEU A 210 3.65 -7.18 14.30
CA LEU A 210 2.77 -7.61 13.22
C LEU A 210 1.90 -6.41 12.80
N HIS A 211 1.82 -6.15 11.50
CA HIS A 211 0.91 -5.19 10.88
C HIS A 211 0.06 -5.88 9.82
N THR A 212 -1.23 -5.55 9.75
CA THR A 212 -2.25 -6.16 8.89
C THR A 212 -3.06 -5.09 8.19
#